data_AF-A0A151B8S4-F1
#
_entry.id   AF-A0A151B8S4-F1
#
_cell.length_a   1.000
_cell.length_b   1.000
_cell.length_c   1.000
_cell.angle_alpha   90.00
_cell.angle_beta   90.00
_cell.angle_gamma   90.00
#
_symmetry.space_group_name_H-M   'P 1'
#
loop_
_entity.id
_entity.type
_entity.pdbx_description
1 polymer ?
#
loop_
_entity_poly.entity_id
_entity_poly.type
_entity_poly.pdbx_seq_one_letter_code
_entity_poly.pdbx_strand_id
1 'polypeptide(L)'
;MAYRRGGIFDTILTGICTIMSAIPNYIVGILVIVFIGIQWNLYPLETMRGTYTSTITPGFTIEFIVDVFKHVLWPFITYVVCTFGGWALSMRANTISTLGEDYITVAKAKGLKESRITFSYVGRNAILPLFTSLTISFGFIFGGSLLIENIFVYKGIGWLLWSAINERDYPTMQGVFLIMTTAVVLSVTIADVLYGLIDPRVRRGE
;
A
#
# COMPACT_ATOMS: atom_id res chain seq x y z
N MET A 1 6.57 8.85 -15.94
CA MET A 1 7.65 7.84 -16.10
C MET A 1 7.58 7.20 -17.48
N ALA A 2 6.68 6.24 -17.72
CA ALA A 2 6.64 5.44 -18.96
C ALA A 2 6.47 6.22 -20.29
N TYR A 3 5.75 7.34 -20.34
CA TYR A 3 5.57 8.11 -21.59
C TYR A 3 6.83 8.90 -22.00
N ARG A 4 7.68 9.26 -21.04
CA ARG A 4 8.99 9.90 -21.27
C ARG A 4 10.12 8.89 -21.03
N ARG A 5 9.93 7.65 -21.51
CA ARG A 5 10.86 6.54 -21.30
C ARG A 5 12.27 6.94 -21.76
N GLY A 6 13.25 6.75 -20.89
CA GLY A 6 14.66 7.09 -21.18
C GLY A 6 15.03 8.57 -21.00
N GLY A 7 14.08 9.44 -20.66
CA GLY A 7 14.39 10.81 -20.24
C GLY A 7 14.92 10.87 -18.81
N ILE A 8 15.66 11.93 -18.48
CA ILE A 8 16.26 12.14 -17.15
C ILE A 8 15.21 12.03 -16.02
N PHE A 9 14.00 12.56 -16.24
CA PHE A 9 12.90 12.45 -15.27
C PHE A 9 12.46 11.00 -15.02
N ASP A 10 12.41 10.16 -16.06
CA ASP A 10 12.06 8.75 -15.91
C ASP A 10 13.16 8.00 -15.17
N THR A 11 14.43 8.24 -15.51
CA THR A 11 15.58 7.61 -14.85
C THR A 11 15.68 7.97 -13.38
N ILE A 12 15.55 9.26 -13.03
CA ILE A 12 15.61 9.72 -11.64
C ILE A 12 14.47 9.14 -10.82
N LEU A 13 13.21 9.24 -11.29
CA LEU A 13 12.08 8.73 -10.53
C LEU A 13 12.12 7.20 -10.41
N THR A 14 12.51 6.48 -11.47
CA THR A 14 12.68 5.03 -11.42
C THR A 14 13.77 4.66 -10.40
N GLY A 15 14.88 5.40 -10.37
CA GLY A 15 15.94 5.22 -9.37
C GLY A 15 15.44 5.45 -7.94
N ILE A 16 14.73 6.55 -7.68
CA ILE A 16 14.13 6.84 -6.37
C ILE A 16 13.17 5.72 -5.95
N CYS A 17 12.23 5.34 -6.83
CA CYS A 17 11.28 4.27 -6.53
C CYS A 17 11.96 2.92 -6.29
N THR A 18 13.04 2.63 -7.01
CA THR A 18 13.83 1.40 -6.82
C THR A 18 14.50 1.40 -5.44
N ILE A 19 15.15 2.50 -5.05
CA ILE A 19 15.77 2.66 -3.73
C ILE A 19 14.71 2.52 -2.63
N MET A 20 13.58 3.20 -2.76
CA MET A 20 12.48 3.11 -1.80
C MET A 20 11.95 1.69 -1.65
N SER A 21 11.83 0.93 -2.75
CA SER A 21 11.37 -0.46 -2.73
C SER A 21 12.41 -1.44 -2.20
N ALA A 22 13.70 -1.09 -2.21
CA ALA A 22 14.79 -1.95 -1.77
C ALA A 22 15.00 -1.92 -0.25
N ILE A 23 14.61 -0.82 0.40
CA ILE A 23 14.78 -0.67 1.86
C ILE A 23 13.61 -1.38 2.56
N PRO A 24 13.88 -2.31 3.49
CA PRO A 24 12.84 -2.91 4.31
C PRO A 24 12.05 -1.85 5.08
N ASN A 25 10.73 -1.98 5.07
CA ASN A 25 9.80 -1.00 5.64
C ASN A 25 10.01 -0.72 7.14
N TYR A 26 10.41 -1.73 7.91
CA TYR A 26 10.71 -1.60 9.33
C TYR A 26 11.97 -0.78 9.60
N ILE A 27 12.98 -0.84 8.72
CA ILE A 27 14.19 0.00 8.83
C ILE A 27 13.81 1.47 8.63
N VAL A 28 12.97 1.74 7.63
CA VAL A 28 12.45 3.10 7.41
C VAL A 28 11.66 3.58 8.63
N GLY A 29 10.85 2.72 9.25
CA GLY A 29 10.13 3.05 10.48
C GLY A 29 11.05 3.43 11.63
N ILE A 30 12.16 2.70 11.83
CA ILE A 30 13.19 3.04 12.83
C ILE A 30 13.80 4.40 12.51
N LEU A 31 14.19 4.64 11.26
CA LEU A 31 14.79 5.91 10.84
C LEU A 31 13.82 7.09 11.05
N VAL A 32 12.54 6.91 10.74
CA VAL A 32 11.49 7.91 10.97
C VAL A 32 11.43 8.27 12.46
N ILE A 33 11.38 7.28 13.35
CA ILE A 33 11.35 7.53 14.81
C ILE A 33 12.63 8.23 15.28
N VAL A 34 13.79 7.74 14.85
CA VAL A 34 15.09 8.27 15.30
C VAL A 34 15.30 9.71 14.85
N PHE A 35 15.07 10.01 13.57
CA PHE A 35 15.35 11.35 13.05
C PHE A 35 14.23 12.34 13.37
N ILE A 36 12.97 11.98 13.14
CA ILE A 36 11.85 12.91 13.32
C ILE A 36 11.46 13.03 14.80
N GLY A 37 11.42 11.91 15.53
CA GLY A 37 10.99 11.88 16.92
C GLY A 37 12.09 12.23 17.92
N ILE A 38 13.32 11.74 17.72
CA ILE A 38 14.39 11.87 18.72
C ILE A 38 15.39 12.99 18.35
N GLN A 39 16.03 12.89 17.19
CA GLN A 39 17.15 13.77 16.83
C GLN A 39 16.71 15.19 16.51
N TRP A 40 15.67 15.35 15.68
CA TRP A 40 15.15 16.65 15.27
C TRP A 40 13.99 17.13 16.14
N ASN A 41 13.41 16.24 16.96
CA ASN A 41 12.29 16.54 17.86
C ASN A 41 11.15 17.33 17.15
N LEU A 42 10.84 16.93 15.91
CA LEU A 42 9.82 17.59 15.08
C LEU A 42 8.41 17.19 15.52
N TYR A 43 8.26 15.99 16.08
CA TYR A 43 6.98 15.46 16.52
C TYR A 43 7.13 14.73 17.86
N PRO A 44 6.17 14.88 18.80
CA PRO A 44 6.27 14.22 20.10
C PRO A 44 6.29 12.70 19.97
N LEU A 45 7.30 12.06 20.56
CA LEU A 45 7.48 10.60 20.49
C LEU A 45 6.27 9.82 21.02
N GLU A 46 5.58 10.39 22.03
CA GLU A 46 4.38 9.85 22.66
C GLU A 46 3.17 9.75 21.73
N THR A 47 3.12 10.58 20.67
CA THR A 47 2.07 10.53 19.66
C THR A 47 2.49 9.76 18.42
N MET A 48 3.80 9.62 18.20
CA MET A 48 4.33 8.72 17.17
C MET A 48 4.18 7.26 17.57
N ARG A 49 4.30 6.95 18.87
CA ARG A 49 4.34 5.58 19.39
C ARG A 49 3.21 5.34 20.38
N GLY A 50 2.62 4.15 20.34
CA GLY A 50 1.46 3.80 21.15
C GLY A 50 0.18 3.74 20.32
N THR A 51 -0.92 3.36 20.95
CA THR A 51 -2.24 3.22 20.28
C THR A 51 -3.13 4.43 20.49
N TYR A 52 -3.03 5.03 21.67
CA TYR A 52 -3.71 6.25 22.09
C TYR A 52 -2.95 6.86 23.27
N THR A 53 -3.17 8.14 23.53
CA THR A 53 -2.57 8.89 24.64
C THR A 53 -3.13 8.39 25.97
N SER A 54 -2.26 8.04 26.92
CA SER A 54 -2.65 7.45 28.23
C SER A 54 -3.65 8.27 29.06
N THR A 55 -3.75 9.58 28.80
CA THR A 55 -4.66 10.50 29.50
C THR A 55 -6.09 10.46 28.96
N ILE A 56 -6.29 9.93 27.74
CA ILE A 56 -7.59 9.88 27.08
C ILE A 56 -8.29 8.58 27.45
N THR A 57 -9.57 8.69 27.85
CA THR A 57 -10.39 7.52 28.17
C THR A 57 -10.90 6.85 26.88
N PRO A 58 -10.71 5.53 26.72
CA PRO A 58 -11.25 4.81 25.58
C PRO A 58 -12.78 4.89 25.52
N GLY A 59 -13.32 5.31 24.37
CA GLY A 59 -14.75 5.43 24.15
C GLY A 59 -15.07 5.92 22.74
N PHE A 60 -16.35 5.94 22.36
CA PHE A 60 -16.80 6.48 21.06
C PHE A 60 -16.87 8.02 21.08
N THR A 61 -15.88 8.67 21.69
CA THR A 61 -15.75 10.13 21.69
C THR A 61 -14.93 10.59 20.50
N ILE A 62 -15.24 11.78 19.98
CA ILE A 62 -14.48 12.37 18.86
C ILE A 62 -13.00 12.54 19.26
N GLU A 63 -12.74 12.90 20.51
CA GLU A 63 -11.38 13.05 21.06
C GLU A 63 -10.58 11.74 20.95
N PHE A 64 -11.15 10.62 21.40
CA PHE A 64 -10.50 9.32 21.30
C PHE A 64 -10.27 8.90 19.85
N ILE A 65 -11.27 9.07 18.98
CA ILE A 65 -11.15 8.70 17.56
C ILE A 65 -10.01 9.48 16.89
N VAL A 66 -9.98 10.80 17.06
CA VAL A 66 -8.93 11.66 16.49
C VAL A 66 -7.55 11.28 17.04
N ASP A 67 -7.46 10.96 18.33
CA ASP A 67 -6.20 10.54 18.95
C ASP A 67 -5.68 9.22 18.37
N VAL A 68 -6.54 8.21 18.23
CA VAL A 68 -6.18 6.93 17.58
C VAL A 68 -5.69 7.15 16.14
N PHE A 69 -6.32 8.05 15.38
CA PHE A 69 -5.88 8.38 14.02
C PHE A 69 -4.51 9.06 13.97
N LYS A 70 -4.15 9.88 14.96
CA LYS A 70 -2.81 10.48 15.05
C LYS A 70 -1.73 9.41 15.25
N HIS A 71 -2.02 8.42 16.09
CA HIS A 71 -1.08 7.34 16.39
C HIS A 71 -0.93 6.37 15.21
N VAL A 72 -2.02 6.05 14.49
CA VAL A 72 -1.94 5.16 13.32
C VAL A 72 -1.30 5.82 12.10
N LEU A 73 -1.27 7.15 12.05
CA LEU A 73 -0.76 7.91 10.90
C LEU A 73 0.71 7.58 10.60
N TRP A 74 1.55 7.45 11.64
CA TRP A 74 2.98 7.19 11.48
C TRP A 74 3.33 5.79 10.93
N PRO A 75 2.81 4.69 11.49
CA PRO A 75 3.01 3.37 10.89
C PRO A 75 2.39 3.30 9.49
N PHE A 76 1.25 3.97 9.26
CA PHE A 76 0.62 4.04 7.94
C PHE A 76 1.48 4.76 6.91
N ILE A 77 1.97 5.97 7.20
CA ILE A 77 2.86 6.73 6.31
C ILE A 77 4.12 5.94 6.00
N THR A 78 4.74 5.33 7.03
CA THR A 78 5.93 4.49 6.85
C THR A 78 5.65 3.35 5.87
N TYR A 79 4.52 2.66 6.05
CA TYR A 79 4.12 1.56 5.16
C TYR A 79 3.87 2.05 3.72
N VAL A 80 3.09 3.12 3.56
CA VAL A 80 2.73 3.67 2.24
C VAL A 80 3.97 4.15 1.49
N VAL A 81 4.85 4.92 2.14
CA VAL A 81 6.07 5.44 1.52
C VAL A 81 6.95 4.31 0.99
N CYS A 82 7.15 3.24 1.78
CA CYS A 82 7.99 2.11 1.36
C CYS A 82 7.37 1.30 0.22
N THR A 83 6.05 1.08 0.25
CA THR A 83 5.35 0.28 -0.76
C THR A 83 5.08 1.05 -2.06
N PHE A 84 5.00 2.39 -1.99
CA PHE A 84 4.73 3.25 -3.13
C PHE A 84 5.75 3.08 -4.27
N GLY A 85 7.03 2.86 -3.95
CA GLY A 85 8.07 2.64 -4.95
C GLY A 85 7.78 1.45 -5.85
N GLY A 86 7.43 0.30 -5.25
CA GLY A 86 7.06 -0.91 -5.99
C GLY A 86 5.80 -0.73 -6.83
N TRP A 87 4.80 -0.02 -6.29
CA TRP A 87 3.57 0.33 -6.99
C TRP A 87 3.83 1.20 -8.23
N ALA A 88 4.65 2.24 -8.09
CA ALA A 88 5.01 3.13 -9.19
C ALA A 88 5.79 2.40 -10.30
N LEU A 89 6.71 1.51 -9.92
CA LEU A 89 7.46 0.68 -10.88
C LEU A 89 6.53 -0.30 -11.62
N SER A 90 5.58 -0.92 -10.90
CA SER A 90 4.58 -1.82 -11.49
C SER A 90 3.68 -1.07 -12.48
N MET A 91 3.20 0.12 -12.12
CA MET A 91 2.43 0.98 -13.02
C MET A 91 3.25 1.35 -14.26
N ARG A 92 4.54 1.67 -14.09
CA ARG A 92 5.44 1.97 -15.21
C ARG A 92 5.58 0.77 -16.14
N ALA A 93 5.77 -0.43 -15.61
CA ALA A 93 5.88 -1.65 -16.40
C ALA A 93 4.60 -1.92 -17.21
N ASN A 94 3.43 -1.86 -16.56
CA ASN A 94 2.14 -2.03 -17.22
C ASN A 94 1.93 -0.98 -18.32
N THR A 95 2.24 0.28 -18.02
CA THR A 95 2.12 1.37 -18.99
C THR A 95 3.02 1.15 -20.22
N ILE A 96 4.25 0.67 -20.02
CA ILE A 96 5.16 0.34 -21.14
C ILE A 96 4.59 -0.80 -21.98
N SER A 97 4.04 -1.84 -21.34
CA SER A 97 3.43 -2.96 -22.06
C SER A 97 2.22 -2.50 -22.87
N THR A 98 1.32 -1.72 -22.28
CA THR A 98 0.12 -1.21 -22.96
C THR A 98 0.47 -0.24 -24.10
N LEU A 99 1.53 0.57 -23.96
CA LEU A 99 2.00 1.46 -25.02
C LEU A 99 2.51 0.71 -26.26
N GLY A 100 2.91 -0.56 -26.12
CA GLY A 100 3.36 -1.43 -27.20
C GLY A 100 2.22 -2.12 -27.97
N GLU A 101 0.96 -1.94 -27.58
CA GLU A 101 -0.17 -2.61 -28.24
C GLU A 101 -0.60 -1.93 -29.55
N ASP A 102 -1.02 -2.72 -30.53
CA ASP A 102 -1.34 -2.26 -31.90
C ASP A 102 -2.43 -1.20 -31.94
N TYR A 103 -3.44 -1.30 -31.04
CA TYR A 103 -4.51 -0.31 -30.99
C TYR A 103 -4.02 1.08 -30.59
N ILE A 104 -2.90 1.20 -29.86
CA ILE A 104 -2.24 2.47 -29.55
C ILE A 104 -1.53 3.01 -30.79
N THR A 105 -0.87 2.15 -31.57
CA THR A 105 -0.24 2.53 -32.85
C THR A 105 -1.28 3.08 -33.83
N VAL A 106 -2.43 2.42 -33.95
CA VAL A 106 -3.56 2.89 -34.76
C VAL A 106 -4.13 4.21 -34.23
N ALA A 107 -4.27 4.36 -32.91
CA ALA A 107 -4.73 5.61 -32.30
C ALA A 107 -3.80 6.80 -32.61
N LYS A 108 -2.47 6.57 -32.61
CA LYS A 108 -1.47 7.56 -33.03
C LYS A 108 -1.57 7.88 -34.52
N ALA A 109 -1.72 6.86 -35.38
CA ALA A 109 -1.88 7.03 -36.82
C ALA A 109 -3.15 7.84 -37.18
N LYS A 110 -4.21 7.73 -36.37
CA LYS A 110 -5.44 8.54 -36.48
C LYS A 110 -5.27 10.00 -36.02
N GLY A 111 -4.09 10.41 -35.55
CA GLY A 111 -3.81 11.78 -35.12
C GLY A 111 -4.49 12.17 -33.80
N LEU A 112 -4.85 11.20 -32.94
CA LEU A 112 -5.42 11.50 -31.63
C LEU A 112 -4.40 12.24 -30.76
N LYS A 113 -4.88 13.25 -30.01
CA LYS A 113 -4.04 13.99 -29.05
C LYS A 113 -3.39 13.05 -28.05
N GLU A 114 -2.10 13.25 -27.78
CA GLU A 114 -1.32 12.41 -26.84
C GLU A 114 -1.95 12.30 -25.45
N SER A 115 -2.56 13.39 -24.95
CA SER A 115 -3.27 13.40 -23.67
C SER A 115 -4.46 12.43 -23.65
N ARG A 116 -5.24 12.38 -24.74
CA ARG A 116 -6.36 11.44 -24.87
C ARG A 116 -5.85 9.99 -24.92
N ILE A 117 -4.77 9.73 -25.66
CA ILE A 117 -4.16 8.39 -25.70
C ILE A 117 -3.68 7.98 -24.29
N THR A 118 -3.02 8.90 -23.59
CA THR A 118 -2.46 8.64 -22.24
C THR A 118 -3.53 8.33 -21.21
N PHE A 119 -4.54 9.18 -21.05
CA PHE A 119 -5.53 9.02 -19.98
C PHE A 119 -6.62 8.01 -20.34
N SER A 120 -7.12 8.01 -21.58
CA SER A 120 -8.29 7.22 -21.96
C SER A 120 -7.97 5.82 -22.48
N TYR A 121 -6.82 5.64 -23.14
CA TYR A 121 -6.44 4.35 -23.75
C TYR A 121 -5.40 3.61 -22.92
N VAL A 122 -4.33 4.29 -22.54
CA VAL A 122 -3.23 3.65 -21.81
C VAL A 122 -3.55 3.55 -20.32
N GLY A 123 -3.91 4.67 -19.68
CA GLY A 123 -4.15 4.71 -18.23
C GLY A 123 -5.27 3.77 -17.77
N ARG A 124 -6.36 3.69 -18.53
CA ARG A 124 -7.50 2.82 -18.21
C ARG A 124 -7.16 1.32 -18.28
N ASN A 125 -6.26 0.92 -19.18
CA ASN A 125 -5.89 -0.49 -19.33
C ASN A 125 -4.69 -0.85 -18.44
N ALA A 126 -3.73 0.05 -18.27
CA ALA A 126 -2.55 -0.18 -17.44
C ALA A 126 -2.86 -0.22 -15.93
N ILE A 127 -3.97 0.40 -15.48
CA ILE A 127 -4.39 0.40 -14.07
C ILE A 127 -5.07 -0.89 -13.62
N LEU A 128 -5.58 -1.72 -14.55
CA LEU A 128 -6.34 -2.93 -14.21
C LEU A 128 -5.57 -3.86 -13.27
N PRO A 129 -4.30 -4.21 -13.53
CA PRO A 129 -3.55 -5.09 -12.62
C PRO A 129 -3.25 -4.42 -11.27
N LEU A 130 -3.11 -3.09 -11.24
CA LEU A 130 -2.92 -2.34 -10.00
C LEU A 130 -4.19 -2.33 -9.15
N PHE A 131 -5.36 -2.25 -9.78
CA PHE A 131 -6.62 -2.32 -9.07
C PHE A 131 -6.78 -3.66 -8.34
N THR A 132 -6.52 -4.78 -9.03
CA THR A 132 -6.53 -6.11 -8.40
C THR A 132 -5.52 -6.19 -7.26
N SER A 133 -4.31 -5.66 -7.47
CA SER A 133 -3.28 -5.59 -6.43
C SER A 133 -3.73 -4.76 -5.22
N LEU A 134 -4.51 -3.70 -5.44
CA LEU A 134 -5.06 -2.84 -4.38
C LEU A 134 -6.05 -3.61 -3.54
N THR A 135 -7.00 -4.28 -4.20
CA THR A 135 -8.05 -5.04 -3.54
C THR A 135 -7.45 -6.16 -2.70
N ILE A 136 -6.45 -6.88 -3.22
CA ILE A 136 -5.72 -7.90 -2.48
C ILE A 136 -4.94 -7.30 -1.30
N SER A 137 -4.33 -6.12 -1.48
CA SER A 137 -3.59 -5.43 -0.42
C SER A 137 -4.48 -5.13 0.79
N PHE A 138 -5.76 -4.81 0.60
CA PHE A 138 -6.70 -4.63 1.73
C PHE A 138 -6.84 -5.88 2.60
N GLY A 139 -6.76 -7.09 2.01
CA GLY A 139 -6.77 -8.34 2.77
C GLY A 139 -5.52 -8.51 3.62
N PHE A 140 -4.37 -8.11 3.06
CA PHE A 140 -3.09 -8.13 3.76
C PHE A 140 -2.94 -7.03 4.81
N ILE A 141 -3.74 -5.95 4.78
CA ILE A 141 -3.74 -4.93 5.84
C ILE A 141 -4.07 -5.55 7.20
N PHE A 142 -4.99 -6.52 7.26
CA PHE A 142 -5.30 -7.26 8.50
C PHE A 142 -4.13 -8.13 8.97
N GLY A 143 -3.29 -8.58 8.03
CA GLY A 143 -2.00 -9.22 8.30
C GLY A 143 -0.99 -8.28 8.97
N GLY A 144 -1.17 -6.98 8.75
CA GLY A 144 -0.30 -5.92 9.25
C GLY A 144 1.15 -6.09 8.80
N SER A 145 1.99 -5.16 9.22
CA SER A 145 3.42 -5.45 9.30
C SER A 145 3.76 -5.59 10.76
N LEU A 146 3.95 -6.85 11.20
CA LEU A 146 4.30 -7.21 12.58
C LEU A 146 5.42 -6.32 13.13
N LEU A 147 6.44 -6.09 12.30
CA LEU A 147 7.61 -5.29 12.65
C LEU A 147 7.28 -3.80 12.79
N ILE A 148 6.50 -3.23 11.86
CA ILE A 148 6.11 -1.81 11.95
C ILE A 148 5.26 -1.59 13.20
N GLU A 149 4.26 -2.43 13.45
CA GLU A 149 3.40 -2.33 14.64
C GLU A 149 4.21 -2.47 15.94
N ASN A 150 5.21 -3.35 15.96
CA ASN A 150 6.11 -3.50 17.10
C ASN A 150 6.97 -2.26 17.34
N ILE A 151 7.57 -1.68 16.29
CA ILE A 151 8.43 -0.49 16.36
C ILE A 151 7.65 0.73 16.86
N PHE A 152 6.48 0.96 16.28
CA PHE A 152 5.58 2.05 16.69
C PHE A 152 4.77 1.71 17.94
N VAL A 153 4.86 0.49 18.50
CA VAL A 153 4.10 0.04 19.68
C VAL A 153 2.59 0.25 19.49
N TYR A 154 2.12 0.09 18.25
CA TYR A 154 0.70 0.19 17.91
C TYR A 154 0.07 -1.19 18.06
N LYS A 155 -0.91 -1.34 18.97
CA LYS A 155 -1.52 -2.63 19.29
C LYS A 155 -2.56 -3.05 18.25
N GLY A 156 -2.10 -3.42 17.06
CA GLY A 156 -2.93 -4.00 16.01
C GLY A 156 -3.00 -5.53 16.05
N ILE A 157 -3.53 -6.11 14.98
CA ILE A 157 -3.62 -7.58 14.82
C ILE A 157 -2.22 -8.18 14.71
N GLY A 158 -1.29 -7.48 14.05
CA GLY A 158 0.08 -7.93 13.92
C GLY A 158 0.82 -7.94 15.26
N TRP A 159 0.64 -6.90 16.06
CA TRP A 159 1.14 -6.84 17.43
C TRP A 159 0.56 -7.96 18.30
N LEU A 160 -0.73 -8.26 18.17
CA LEU A 160 -1.39 -9.35 18.90
C LEU A 160 -0.78 -10.72 18.53
N LEU A 161 -0.55 -10.97 17.24
CA LEU A 161 0.13 -12.18 16.78
C LEU A 161 1.56 -12.26 17.36
N TRP A 162 2.30 -11.16 17.36
CA TRP A 162 3.64 -11.10 17.94
C TRP A 162 3.62 -11.41 19.45
N SER A 163 2.67 -10.85 20.20
CA SER A 163 2.53 -11.15 21.64
C SER A 163 2.24 -12.63 21.86
N ALA A 164 1.27 -13.17 21.12
CA ALA A 164 0.89 -14.58 21.22
C ALA A 164 2.04 -15.54 20.87
N ILE A 165 2.89 -15.19 19.89
CA ILE A 165 4.11 -15.97 19.56
C ILE A 165 5.07 -16.00 20.75
N ASN A 166 5.33 -14.86 21.38
CA ASN A 166 6.27 -14.78 22.51
C ASN A 166 5.74 -15.51 23.75
N GLU A 167 4.45 -15.42 24.00
CA GLU A 167 3.76 -16.09 25.10
C GLU A 167 3.46 -17.57 24.81
N ARG A 168 3.70 -18.02 23.57
CA ARG A 168 3.35 -19.36 23.06
C ARG A 168 1.86 -19.68 23.22
N ASP A 169 1.01 -18.67 23.09
CA ASP A 169 -0.44 -18.80 23.11
C ASP A 169 -0.95 -19.27 21.75
N TYR A 170 -0.91 -20.59 21.54
CA TYR A 170 -1.35 -21.23 20.31
C TYR A 170 -2.83 -20.97 19.97
N PRO A 171 -3.79 -21.01 20.92
CA PRO A 171 -5.18 -20.64 20.65
C PRO A 171 -5.32 -19.23 20.06
N THR A 172 -4.66 -18.23 20.65
CA THR A 172 -4.72 -16.85 20.15
C THR A 172 -4.06 -16.75 18.77
N MET A 173 -2.90 -17.40 18.56
CA MET A 173 -2.27 -17.45 17.24
C MET A 173 -3.20 -18.03 16.16
N GLN A 174 -3.86 -19.15 16.45
CA GLN A 174 -4.81 -19.79 15.52
C GLN A 174 -6.01 -18.89 15.22
N GLY A 175 -6.56 -18.20 16.23
CA GLY A 175 -7.65 -17.24 16.04
C GLY A 175 -7.24 -16.08 15.15
N VAL A 176 -6.04 -15.51 15.37
CA VAL A 176 -5.51 -14.44 14.52
C VAL A 176 -5.30 -14.92 13.09
N PHE A 177 -4.71 -16.11 12.88
CA PHE A 177 -4.53 -16.67 11.55
C PHE A 177 -5.86 -16.90 10.83
N LEU A 178 -6.88 -17.40 11.53
CA LEU A 178 -8.20 -17.60 10.95
C LEU A 178 -8.82 -16.28 10.46
N ILE A 179 -8.70 -15.21 11.25
CA ILE A 179 -9.17 -13.88 10.87
C ILE A 179 -8.39 -13.35 9.65
N MET A 180 -7.06 -13.43 9.68
CA MET A 180 -6.19 -12.99 8.58
C MET A 180 -6.50 -13.74 7.28
N THR A 181 -6.55 -15.07 7.32
CA THR A 181 -6.85 -15.89 6.15
C THR A 181 -8.23 -15.60 5.60
N THR A 182 -9.25 -15.48 6.47
CA THR A 182 -10.61 -15.14 6.05
C THR A 182 -10.66 -13.78 5.37
N ALA A 183 -9.98 -12.76 5.93
CA ALA A 183 -9.91 -11.44 5.33
C ALA A 183 -9.24 -11.45 3.96
N VAL A 184 -8.11 -12.16 3.81
CA VAL A 184 -7.41 -12.30 2.53
C VAL A 184 -8.28 -13.00 1.49
N VAL A 185 -8.93 -14.12 1.85
CA VAL A 185 -9.82 -14.86 0.94
C VAL A 185 -10.99 -13.98 0.50
N LEU A 186 -11.60 -13.22 1.42
CA LEU A 186 -12.67 -12.28 1.09
C LEU A 186 -12.17 -11.18 0.14
N SER A 187 -11.00 -10.60 0.40
CA SER A 187 -10.41 -9.58 -0.46
C SER A 187 -10.09 -10.08 -1.87
N VAL A 188 -9.53 -11.29 -1.99
CA VAL A 188 -9.29 -11.91 -3.30
C VAL A 188 -10.61 -12.18 -4.03
N THR A 189 -11.61 -12.73 -3.33
CA THR A 189 -12.94 -12.99 -3.90
C THR A 189 -13.59 -11.69 -4.41
N ILE A 190 -13.51 -10.61 -3.62
CA ILE A 190 -13.99 -9.29 -4.03
C ILE A 190 -13.20 -8.79 -5.25
N ALA A 191 -11.88 -8.99 -5.29
CA ALA A 191 -11.05 -8.60 -6.41
C ALA A 191 -11.48 -9.31 -7.70
N ASP A 192 -11.74 -10.61 -7.66
CA ASP A 192 -12.17 -11.39 -8.82
C ASP A 192 -13.53 -10.94 -9.34
N VAL A 193 -14.49 -10.70 -8.43
CA VAL A 193 -15.82 -10.17 -8.79
C VAL A 193 -15.72 -8.77 -9.41
N LEU A 194 -14.91 -7.89 -8.83
CA LEU A 194 -14.69 -6.54 -9.36
C LEU A 194 -13.94 -6.58 -10.69
N TYR A 195 -12.99 -7.50 -10.87
CA TYR A 195 -12.26 -7.67 -12.11
C TYR A 195 -13.22 -8.02 -13.26
N GLY A 196 -14.17 -8.93 -13.04
CA GLY A 196 -15.22 -9.26 -14.02
C GLY A 196 -16.18 -8.10 -14.34
N LEU A 197 -16.31 -7.11 -13.45
CA LEU A 197 -17.11 -5.89 -13.68
C LEU A 197 -16.32 -4.81 -14.43
N ILE A 198 -15.02 -4.69 -14.15
CA ILE A 198 -14.16 -3.64 -14.70
C ILE A 198 -13.61 -4.04 -16.06
N ASP A 199 -13.31 -5.33 -16.29
CA ASP A 199 -12.86 -5.84 -17.58
C ASP A 199 -13.97 -6.60 -18.32
N PRO A 200 -14.69 -5.94 -19.24
CA PRO A 200 -15.71 -6.59 -20.07
C PRO A 200 -15.14 -7.61 -21.07
N ARG A 201 -13.80 -7.70 -21.24
CA ARG A 201 -13.15 -8.72 -22.08
C ARG A 201 -13.26 -10.10 -21.44
N VAL A 202 -13.12 -10.21 -20.11
CA VAL A 202 -13.28 -11.47 -19.38
C VAL A 202 -14.71 -12.01 -19.47
N ARG A 203 -15.70 -11.11 -19.65
CA ARG A 203 -17.12 -11.45 -19.74
C ARG A 203 -17.54 -12.00 -21.10
N ARG A 204 -16.76 -11.76 -22.15
CA ARG A 204 -16.89 -12.43 -23.45
C ARG A 204 -15.77 -13.46 -23.50
N GLY A 205 -16.06 -14.73 -23.21
CA GLY A 205 -15.07 -15.79 -23.38
C GLY A 205 -14.66 -15.92 -24.85
N GLU A 206 -13.71 -15.10 -25.27
CA GLU A 206 -12.90 -15.15 -26.49
C GLU A 206 -11.51 -14.57 -26.19
#